data_AF-A0A965JN20-F1
#
_entry.id   AF-A0A965JN20-F1
#
_cell.length_a   1.000
_cell.length_b   1.000
_cell.length_c   1.000
_cell.angle_alpha   90.00
_cell.angle_beta   90.00
_cell.angle_gamma   90.00
#
_symmetry.space_group_name_H-M   'P 1'
#
loop_
_entity.id
_entity.type
_entity.pdbx_description
1 polymer ?
#
loop_
_entity_poly.entity_id
_entity_poly.type
_entity_poly.pdbx_seq_one_letter_code
_entity_poly.pdbx_strand_id
1 'polypeptide(L)'
;MGGSQGVPRKPTAAVTEFIREVEGWKTNEVIYVGNSENDMRTAKNGKLLFLNAMWHGEATQYGFQFSSAGDVARFIDCVCLGLDDWYWKIEQDPLRVYAMAP
;
A
#
# COMPACT_ATOMS: atom_id res chain seq x y z
N MET A 1 -8.63 6.82 16.88
CA MET A 1 -9.79 7.41 16.18
C MET A 1 -10.62 6.29 15.57
N GLY A 2 -11.87 6.13 16.02
CA GLY A 2 -12.81 5.10 15.57
C GLY A 2 -13.98 5.06 16.55
N GLY A 3 -15.12 5.63 16.16
CA GLY A 3 -16.28 5.80 17.04
C GLY A 3 -17.20 6.98 16.74
N SER A 4 -17.01 7.73 15.65
CA SER A 4 -18.06 8.63 15.16
C SER A 4 -19.20 7.78 14.57
N GLN A 5 -20.42 8.06 15.01
CA GLN A 5 -21.67 7.37 14.66
C GLN A 5 -21.67 6.89 13.19
N GLY A 6 -21.71 5.58 12.97
CA GLY A 6 -21.86 4.95 11.64
C GLY A 6 -20.60 4.33 11.02
N VAL A 7 -19.39 4.67 11.48
CA VAL A 7 -18.16 4.10 10.90
C VAL A 7 -17.80 2.77 11.59
N PRO A 8 -17.63 1.65 10.85
CA PRO A 8 -17.22 0.37 11.43
C PRO A 8 -15.88 0.45 12.17
N ARG A 9 -15.71 -0.35 13.22
CA ARG A 9 -14.48 -0.34 14.02
C ARG A 9 -13.36 -1.15 13.38
N LYS A 10 -12.13 -0.67 13.52
CA LYS A 10 -10.91 -1.47 13.27
C LYS A 10 -10.90 -2.71 14.20
N PRO A 11 -10.32 -3.84 13.77
CA PRO A 11 -9.65 -4.08 12.49
C PRO A 11 -10.52 -4.78 11.44
N THR A 12 -11.82 -4.48 11.38
CA THR A 12 -12.72 -5.16 10.43
C THR A 12 -12.51 -4.68 9.00
N ALA A 13 -12.74 -5.55 8.00
CA ALA A 13 -12.74 -5.15 6.58
C ALA A 13 -13.78 -4.06 6.28
N ALA A 14 -14.89 -4.09 7.02
CA ALA A 14 -16.00 -3.15 6.90
C ALA A 14 -15.58 -1.68 7.01
N VAL A 15 -14.53 -1.34 7.79
CA VAL A 15 -14.07 0.06 7.86
C VAL A 15 -13.45 0.53 6.56
N THR A 16 -12.67 -0.34 5.91
CA THR A 16 -12.04 -0.02 4.62
C THR A 16 -13.03 -0.08 3.47
N GLU A 17 -14.02 -0.98 3.54
CA GLU A 17 -15.12 -1.06 2.58
C GLU A 17 -15.99 0.19 2.65
N PHE A 18 -16.39 0.61 3.85
CA PHE A 18 -17.16 1.83 4.06
C PHE A 18 -16.48 3.06 3.45
N ILE A 19 -15.18 3.25 3.70
CA ILE A 19 -14.43 4.39 3.15
C ILE A 19 -14.39 4.32 1.61
N ARG A 20 -14.08 3.13 1.04
CA ARG A 20 -14.06 2.97 -0.42
C ARG A 20 -15.40 3.22 -1.07
N GLU A 21 -16.50 2.79 -0.45
CA GLU A 21 -17.85 3.02 -0.96
C GLU A 21 -18.25 4.50 -0.93
N VAL A 22 -17.92 5.20 0.16
CA VAL A 22 -18.17 6.64 0.29
C VAL A 22 -17.41 7.45 -0.77
N GLU A 23 -16.15 7.06 -1.01
CA GLU A 23 -15.26 7.79 -1.93
C GLU A 23 -15.32 7.29 -3.38
N GLY A 24 -15.98 6.16 -3.64
CA GLY A 24 -16.04 5.53 -4.95
C GLY A 24 -14.71 4.93 -5.44
N TRP A 25 -13.79 4.61 -4.52
CA TRP A 25 -12.45 4.12 -4.86
C TRP A 25 -12.38 2.60 -5.02
N LYS A 26 -11.55 2.13 -5.95
CA LYS A 26 -11.21 0.70 -6.06
C LYS A 26 -10.15 0.32 -5.04
N THR A 27 -10.08 -0.97 -4.71
CA THR A 27 -9.07 -1.50 -3.79
C THR A 27 -7.64 -1.15 -4.19
N ASN A 28 -7.31 -1.21 -5.49
CA ASN A 28 -5.98 -0.90 -6.01
C ASN A 28 -5.67 0.60 -6.11
N GLU A 29 -6.62 1.47 -5.77
CA GLU A 29 -6.45 2.93 -5.70
C GLU A 29 -6.25 3.40 -4.25
N VAL A 30 -6.23 2.46 -3.29
CA VAL A 30 -6.15 2.76 -1.85
C VAL A 30 -4.94 2.10 -1.21
N ILE A 31 -4.17 2.91 -0.50
CA ILE A 31 -3.05 2.48 0.32
C ILE A 31 -3.37 2.77 1.79
N TYR A 32 -3.04 1.84 2.67
CA TYR A 32 -3.19 2.02 4.10
C TYR A 32 -1.85 2.37 4.73
N VAL A 33 -1.76 3.55 5.35
CA VAL A 33 -0.60 3.97 6.13
C VAL A 33 -0.92 3.87 7.62
N GLY A 34 -0.09 3.16 8.38
CA GLY A 34 -0.25 3.03 9.83
C GLY A 34 1.01 2.47 10.47
N ASN A 35 0.97 2.19 11.78
CA ASN A 35 2.16 1.71 12.50
C ASN A 35 1.86 0.60 13.52
N SER A 36 0.58 0.28 13.77
CA SER A 36 0.19 -0.70 14.79
C SER A 36 -0.23 -2.06 14.21
N GLU A 37 -0.23 -3.08 15.05
CA GLU A 37 -0.82 -4.39 14.72
C GLU A 37 -2.30 -4.28 14.30
N ASN A 38 -3.04 -3.36 14.90
CA ASN A 38 -4.45 -3.12 14.56
C ASN A 38 -4.59 -2.51 13.16
N ASP A 39 -3.68 -1.60 12.78
CA ASP A 39 -3.61 -1.02 11.45
C ASP A 39 -3.27 -2.07 10.39
N MET A 40 -2.24 -2.88 10.66
CA MET A 40 -1.86 -3.99 9.77
C MET A 40 -3.04 -4.94 9.54
N ARG A 41 -3.74 -5.36 10.61
CA ARG A 41 -4.90 -6.24 10.50
C ARG A 41 -6.04 -5.59 9.72
N THR A 42 -6.27 -4.28 9.91
CA THR A 42 -7.26 -3.52 9.16
C THR A 42 -6.92 -3.53 7.66
N ALA A 43 -5.68 -3.22 7.30
CA ALA A 43 -5.21 -3.22 5.92
C ALA A 43 -5.31 -4.62 5.29
N LYS A 44 -4.86 -5.66 5.99
CA LYS A 44 -4.93 -7.06 5.55
C LYS A 44 -6.37 -7.50 5.30
N ASN A 45 -7.27 -7.26 6.25
CA ASN A 45 -8.68 -7.63 6.14
C ASN A 45 -9.37 -6.85 5.00
N GLY A 46 -8.98 -5.59 4.79
CA GLY A 46 -9.43 -4.76 3.68
C GLY A 46 -8.79 -5.07 2.32
N LYS A 47 -7.83 -6.00 2.26
CA LYS A 47 -7.01 -6.33 1.09
C LYS A 47 -6.27 -5.12 0.50
N LEU A 48 -5.80 -4.23 1.37
CA LEU A 48 -5.08 -3.00 1.01
C LEU A 48 -3.57 -3.18 1.17
N LEU A 49 -2.79 -2.48 0.35
CA LEU A 49 -1.34 -2.37 0.53
C LEU A 49 -1.05 -1.62 1.84
N PHE A 50 -0.30 -2.25 2.74
CA PHE A 50 0.07 -1.68 4.04
C PHE A 50 1.49 -1.10 4.01
N LEU A 51 1.59 0.22 4.26
CA LEU A 51 2.85 0.91 4.47
C LEU A 51 3.01 1.24 5.96
N ASN A 52 4.09 0.75 6.54
CA ASN A 52 4.40 0.82 7.96
C ASN A 52 5.24 2.07 8.28
N ALA A 53 4.63 3.02 8.97
CA ALA A 53 5.20 4.32 9.32
C ALA A 53 6.00 4.25 10.63
N MET A 54 7.33 4.28 10.54
CA MET A 54 8.23 4.03 11.66
C MET A 54 8.61 5.30 12.45
N TRP A 55 8.31 6.50 11.93
CA TRP A 55 8.72 7.78 12.54
C TRP A 55 8.02 8.12 13.86
N HIS A 56 7.01 7.34 14.28
CA HIS A 56 6.36 7.46 15.58
C HIS A 56 6.61 6.24 16.49
N GLY A 57 7.62 5.42 16.16
CA GLY A 57 8.00 4.22 16.90
C GLY A 57 7.54 2.93 16.22
N GLU A 58 8.15 1.81 16.64
CA GLU A 58 7.92 0.49 16.05
C GLU A 58 6.82 -0.25 16.83
N ALA A 59 5.59 -0.22 16.33
CA ALA A 59 4.47 -0.96 16.93
C ALA A 59 4.08 -2.24 16.16
N THR A 60 4.70 -2.51 15.01
CA THR A 60 4.59 -3.78 14.28
C THR A 60 5.79 -4.02 13.36
N GLN A 61 6.15 -5.29 13.16
CA GLN A 61 7.22 -5.72 12.24
C GLN A 61 6.72 -6.04 10.82
N TYR A 62 5.42 -5.89 10.56
CA TYR A 62 4.79 -6.24 9.29
C TYR A 62 4.65 -5.04 8.35
N GLY A 63 4.61 -5.30 7.04
CA GLY A 63 4.49 -4.28 5.99
C GLY A 63 5.82 -3.70 5.52
N PHE A 64 5.76 -2.89 4.46
CA PHE A 64 6.92 -2.13 3.99
C PHE A 64 7.22 -1.01 4.97
N GLN A 65 8.41 -1.00 5.56
CA GLN A 65 8.78 -0.04 6.60
C GLN A 65 9.37 1.24 6.00
N PHE A 66 8.88 2.38 6.48
CA PHE A 66 9.34 3.71 6.06
C PHE A 66 9.69 4.56 7.27
N SER A 67 10.87 5.16 7.26
CA SER A 67 11.37 6.03 8.33
C SER A 67 10.87 7.47 8.21
N SER A 68 10.27 7.86 7.08
CA SER A 68 9.70 9.19 6.89
C SER A 68 8.48 9.21 5.96
N ALA A 69 7.65 10.24 6.09
CA ALA A 69 6.55 10.49 5.14
C ALA A 69 7.07 10.76 3.72
N GLY A 70 8.27 11.32 3.59
CA GLY A 70 8.92 11.55 2.30
C GLY A 70 9.26 10.24 1.59
N ASP A 71 9.69 9.22 2.32
CA ASP A 71 9.97 7.90 1.74
C ASP A 71 8.69 7.18 1.29
N VAL A 72 7.59 7.37 2.01
CA VAL A 72 6.25 6.91 1.57
C VAL A 72 5.85 7.58 0.27
N ALA A 73 5.99 8.91 0.17
CA ALA A 73 5.66 9.63 -1.06
C ALA A 73 6.51 9.14 -2.24
N ARG A 74 7.83 8.99 -2.05
CA ARG A 74 8.73 8.45 -3.07
C ARG A 74 8.36 7.04 -3.50
N PHE A 75 7.95 6.18 -2.57
CA PHE A 75 7.50 4.84 -2.90
C PHE A 75 6.24 4.86 -3.76
N ILE A 76 5.26 5.70 -3.41
CA ILE A 76 4.03 5.86 -4.20
C ILE A 76 4.37 6.38 -5.61
N ASP A 77 5.17 7.45 -5.70
CA ASP A 77 5.53 8.07 -6.98
C ASP A 77 6.30 7.11 -7.88
N CYS A 78 7.30 6.40 -7.35
CA CYS A 78 8.16 5.55 -8.16
C CYS A 78 7.54 4.18 -8.47
N VAL A 79 6.85 3.57 -7.50
CA VAL A 79 6.44 2.15 -7.59
C VAL A 79 4.96 2.02 -7.92
N CYS A 80 4.11 2.85 -7.33
CA CYS A 80 2.66 2.75 -7.54
C CYS A 80 2.19 3.52 -8.77
N LEU A 81 2.84 4.64 -9.09
CA LEU A 81 2.44 5.54 -10.19
C LEU A 81 3.43 5.52 -11.36
N GLY A 82 4.73 5.53 -11.07
CA GLY A 82 5.79 5.70 -12.06
C GLY A 82 6.28 4.42 -12.72
N LEU A 83 5.82 3.26 -12.25
CA LEU A 83 6.20 1.97 -12.83
C LEU A 83 5.24 1.63 -13.99
N ASP A 84 5.62 2.06 -15.18
CA ASP A 84 4.90 1.86 -16.44
C ASP A 84 5.28 0.56 -17.15
N ASP A 85 6.54 0.11 -17.01
CA ASP A 85 7.05 -1.11 -17.60
C ASP A 85 7.60 -2.08 -16.54
N TRP A 86 7.04 -3.28 -16.50
CA TRP A 86 7.54 -4.42 -15.70
C TRP A 86 8.39 -5.38 -16.54
N TYR A 87 8.52 -5.10 -17.83
CA TYR A 87 9.18 -5.95 -18.80
C TYR A 87 10.12 -5.11 -19.66
N TRP A 88 11.38 -5.56 -19.73
CA TRP A 88 12.37 -4.93 -20.59
C TRP A 88 12.87 -5.95 -21.61
N LYS A 89 12.92 -5.54 -22.87
CA LYS A 89 13.44 -6.31 -23.99
C LYS A 89 14.53 -5.52 -24.70
N ILE A 90 15.70 -6.11 -24.86
CA ILE A 90 16.78 -5.59 -25.69
C ILE A 90 16.98 -6.57 -26.84
N GLU A 91 16.74 -6.11 -28.07
CA GLU A 91 17.07 -6.84 -29.30
C GLU A 91 17.99 -5.97 -30.16
N GLN A 92 19.27 -6.32 -30.18
CA GLN A 92 20.27 -5.63 -30.97
C GLN A 92 21.30 -6.66 -31.44
N ASP A 93 21.22 -7.10 -32.70
CA ASP A 93 22.01 -8.24 -33.22
C ASP A 93 23.51 -8.12 -32.88
N PRO A 94 24.15 -9.14 -32.26
CA PRO A 94 23.64 -10.47 -31.88
C PRO A 94 23.03 -10.59 -30.47
N LEU A 95 22.93 -9.49 -29.73
CA LEU A 95 22.44 -9.45 -28.36
C LEU A 95 20.91 -9.53 -28.27
N ARG A 96 20.42 -10.47 -27.46
CA ARG A 96 19.01 -10.56 -27.06
C ARG A 96 18.93 -10.75 -25.55
N VAL A 97 18.34 -9.78 -24.85
CA VAL A 97 18.13 -9.81 -23.40
C VAL A 97 16.66 -9.60 -23.09
N TYR A 98 16.13 -10.47 -22.25
CA TYR A 98 14.75 -10.43 -21.79
C TYR A 98 14.76 -10.43 -20.27
N ALA A 99 14.10 -9.44 -19.68
CA ALA A 99 13.78 -9.44 -18.27
C ALA A 99 12.26 -9.50 -18.16
N MET A 100 11.76 -10.70 -17.90
CA MET A 100 10.37 -10.94 -17.56
C MET A 100 10.23 -10.74 -16.06
N ALA A 101 9.41 -9.78 -15.63
CA ALA A 101 8.89 -9.82 -14.27
C ALA A 101 8.09 -11.13 -14.04
N PRO A 102 8.03 -11.63 -12.79
CA PRO A 102 7.33 -12.87 -12.45
C PRO A 102 5.84 -12.87 -12.78
#